data_AF-A0A8J4T4H3-F1
#
_entry.id   AF-A0A8J4T4H3-F1
#
_cell.length_a   1.000
_cell.length_b   1.000
_cell.length_c   1.000
_cell.angle_alpha   90.00
_cell.angle_beta   90.00
_cell.angle_gamma   90.00
#
_symmetry.space_group_name_H-M   'P 1'
#
loop_
_entity.id
_entity.type
_entity.pdbx_description
1 polymer ?
#
loop_
_entity_poly.entity_id
_entity_poly.type
_entity_poly.pdbx_seq_one_letter_code
_entity_poly.pdbx_strand_id
1 'polypeptide(L)'
;MPIFKVWNATHTLKKAVAASSLNDLKGKGAQKLVLPPCTHIIDLTVVLEEDGTVIDEDEILLSPELSGSTLLLLLPHETWTAAPKMPSPQNCSTSTQSPQQTLPESLPSTSTATAGQECPNTPRTPKTPSDTGSPSDFKSFELCQALKAAPLPTFSPLVERELTAVKPEPLKSAFNKSLSQKIRHIRCALKKKSQPQTGSSSETPPTKKRCFRPLDFANQQPEEVSAEDVERHVVELGKECEKQKSGQSPSHIKALLKSTRQDRVEMLAKSPEGGISAITKKYPCLTDGRYVLFEFALMMGNERVRKVATKVRTLLLAVEALGGMTPTSQNDPMRMLAVIEFMEGKTKFHQGGGRHIKQTSSILKLKE
;
A
#
# COMPACT_ATOMS: atom_id res chain seq x y z
N MET A 1 -28.59 -2.70 13.70
CA MET A 1 -27.14 -2.44 13.63
C MET A 1 -26.80 -1.39 14.68
N PRO A 2 -25.84 -1.64 15.58
CA PRO A 2 -25.41 -0.65 16.55
C PRO A 2 -24.81 0.59 15.86
N ILE A 3 -24.97 1.75 16.50
CA ILE A 3 -24.43 3.04 16.04
C ILE A 3 -23.32 3.44 17.01
N PHE A 4 -22.11 3.58 16.49
CA PHE A 4 -20.93 3.95 17.26
C PHE A 4 -20.56 5.41 17.01
N LYS A 5 -20.07 6.09 18.06
CA LYS A 5 -19.49 7.43 17.95
C LYS A 5 -17.99 7.27 17.73
N VAL A 6 -17.48 7.62 16.55
CA VAL A 6 -16.07 7.43 16.18
C VAL A 6 -15.37 8.79 16.05
N TRP A 7 -14.22 8.94 16.70
CA TRP A 7 -13.33 10.11 16.63
C TRP A 7 -12.06 9.77 15.83
N ASN A 8 -11.43 10.79 15.27
CA ASN A 8 -10.04 10.71 14.81
C ASN A 8 -9.05 10.82 15.97
N ALA A 9 -7.80 10.42 15.76
CA ALA A 9 -6.76 10.40 16.80
C ALA A 9 -6.51 11.76 17.49
N THR A 10 -6.73 12.88 16.79
CA THR A 10 -6.50 14.23 17.33
C THR A 10 -7.70 14.79 18.10
N HIS A 11 -8.76 14.02 18.24
CA HIS A 11 -9.98 14.44 18.90
C HIS A 11 -10.65 15.70 18.31
N THR A 12 -10.55 15.89 17.00
CA THR A 12 -11.10 17.08 16.31
C THR A 12 -12.33 16.77 15.48
N LEU A 13 -12.51 15.53 15.04
CA LEU A 13 -13.60 15.13 14.15
C LEU A 13 -14.34 13.93 14.72
N LYS A 14 -15.61 14.13 15.11
CA LYS A 14 -16.53 13.09 15.57
C LYS A 14 -17.56 12.75 14.50
N LYS A 15 -17.80 11.47 14.24
CA LYS A 15 -18.84 10.97 13.32
C LYS A 15 -19.59 9.79 13.91
N ALA A 16 -20.88 9.68 13.58
CA ALA A 16 -21.67 8.49 13.90
C ALA A 16 -21.56 7.47 12.76
N VAL A 17 -21.22 6.22 13.10
CA VAL A 17 -21.03 5.13 12.14
C VAL A 17 -21.91 3.95 12.56
N ALA A 18 -22.82 3.53 11.68
CA ALA A 18 -23.58 2.30 11.86
C ALA A 18 -22.78 1.15 11.23
N ALA A 19 -22.40 0.17 12.04
CA ALA A 19 -21.56 -0.95 11.61
C ALA A 19 -22.06 -2.29 12.19
N SER A 20 -21.89 -3.37 11.42
CA SER A 20 -22.20 -4.74 11.88
C SER A 20 -20.97 -5.60 12.17
N SER A 21 -19.77 -5.08 11.89
CA SER A 21 -18.47 -5.71 12.18
C SER A 21 -17.38 -4.64 12.32
N LEU A 22 -16.23 -5.03 12.85
CA LEU A 22 -15.05 -4.19 12.99
C LEU A 22 -14.51 -3.74 11.62
N ASN A 23 -14.52 -4.62 10.62
CA ASN A 23 -14.12 -4.26 9.25
C ASN A 23 -15.07 -3.23 8.63
N ASP A 24 -16.38 -3.39 8.84
CA ASP A 24 -17.38 -2.42 8.38
C ASP A 24 -17.24 -1.07 9.10
N LEU A 25 -16.98 -1.09 10.41
CA LEU A 25 -16.69 0.09 11.22
C LEU A 25 -15.43 0.82 10.72
N LYS A 26 -14.33 0.09 10.50
CA LYS A 26 -13.07 0.65 9.99
C LYS A 26 -13.25 1.25 8.59
N GLY A 27 -13.95 0.55 7.69
CA GLY A 27 -14.22 1.04 6.33
C GLY A 27 -15.08 2.30 6.31
N LYS A 28 -16.28 2.25 6.91
CA LYS A 28 -17.19 3.41 6.97
C LYS A 28 -16.63 4.56 7.81
N GLY A 29 -15.95 4.24 8.91
CA GLY A 29 -15.29 5.21 9.78
C GLY A 29 -14.20 5.97 9.05
N ALA A 30 -13.30 5.26 8.34
CA ALA A 30 -12.25 5.89 7.54
C ALA A 30 -12.82 6.82 6.47
N GLN A 31 -13.89 6.39 5.78
CA GLN A 31 -14.56 7.22 4.79
C GLN A 31 -15.18 8.49 5.40
N LYS A 32 -15.90 8.37 6.52
CA LYS A 32 -16.58 9.50 7.17
C LYS A 32 -15.64 10.48 7.87
N LEU A 33 -14.51 9.98 8.38
CA LEU A 33 -13.46 10.80 8.98
C LEU A 33 -12.50 11.41 7.94
N VAL A 34 -12.69 11.08 6.66
CA VAL A 34 -11.85 11.57 5.54
C VAL A 34 -10.37 11.22 5.79
N LEU A 35 -10.14 9.99 6.27
CA LEU A 35 -8.77 9.50 6.45
C LEU A 35 -8.08 9.35 5.07
N PRO A 36 -6.74 9.45 5.00
CA PRO A 36 -6.02 9.35 3.75
C PRO A 36 -6.39 8.07 2.97
N PRO A 37 -6.70 8.15 1.66
CA PRO A 37 -7.18 7.02 0.86
C PRO A 37 -6.14 5.90 0.69
N CYS A 38 -4.89 6.15 1.09
CA CYS A 38 -3.80 5.19 1.08
C CYS A 38 -3.83 4.24 2.29
N THR A 39 -4.75 4.45 3.23
CA THR A 39 -4.80 3.67 4.46
C THR A 39 -5.53 2.36 4.21
N HIS A 40 -4.82 1.24 4.31
CA HIS A 40 -5.47 -0.06 4.27
C HIS A 40 -6.34 -0.21 5.51
N ILE A 41 -7.62 -0.56 5.30
CA ILE A 41 -8.62 -0.75 6.37
C ILE A 41 -8.10 -1.73 7.44
N ILE A 42 -7.33 -2.74 7.01
CA ILE A 42 -6.77 -3.78 7.88
C ILE A 42 -5.76 -3.21 8.89
N ASP A 43 -5.06 -2.12 8.53
CA ASP A 43 -4.01 -1.54 9.37
C ASP A 43 -4.56 -0.50 10.36
N LEU A 44 -5.86 -0.16 10.30
CA LEU A 44 -6.50 0.72 11.27
C LEU A 44 -6.68 0.03 12.61
N THR A 45 -6.38 0.73 13.70
CA THR A 45 -6.63 0.25 15.06
C THR A 45 -7.84 0.97 15.63
N VAL A 46 -8.77 0.23 16.24
CA VAL A 46 -9.93 0.79 16.92
C VAL A 46 -9.68 0.68 18.41
N VAL A 47 -9.81 1.79 19.14
CA VAL A 47 -9.62 1.80 20.60
C VAL A 47 -10.78 2.53 21.27
N LEU A 48 -11.03 2.25 22.55
CA LEU A 48 -11.93 3.04 23.37
C LEU A 48 -11.34 4.43 23.64
N GLU A 49 -12.19 5.44 23.59
CA GLU A 49 -11.76 6.82 23.84
C GLU A 49 -11.34 7.06 25.29
N GLU A 50 -12.04 6.43 26.24
CA GLU A 50 -11.87 6.63 27.69
C GLU A 50 -10.50 6.19 28.21
N ASP A 51 -10.06 4.99 27.83
CA ASP A 51 -8.90 4.31 28.44
C ASP A 51 -7.88 3.80 27.40
N GLY A 52 -8.20 3.89 26.11
CA GLY A 52 -7.34 3.39 25.03
C GLY A 52 -7.35 1.89 24.86
N THR A 53 -8.29 1.16 25.48
CA THR A 53 -8.42 -0.30 25.31
C THR A 53 -8.66 -0.64 23.84
N VAL A 54 -7.82 -1.53 23.30
CA VAL A 54 -7.86 -1.93 21.88
C VAL A 54 -9.00 -2.93 21.66
N ILE A 55 -9.78 -2.71 20.59
CA ILE A 55 -10.85 -3.62 20.15
C ILE A 55 -10.39 -4.28 18.85
N ASP A 56 -10.05 -5.56 18.92
CA ASP A 56 -9.57 -6.38 17.81
C ASP A 56 -10.55 -7.49 17.39
N GLU A 57 -11.62 -7.73 18.16
CA GLU A 57 -12.62 -8.76 17.90
C GLU A 57 -14.03 -8.18 17.70
N ASP A 58 -14.80 -8.79 16.79
CA ASP A 58 -16.19 -8.38 16.48
C ASP A 58 -17.13 -8.60 17.68
N GLU A 59 -16.91 -9.64 18.49
CA GLU A 59 -17.72 -9.97 19.66
C GLU A 59 -17.63 -8.88 20.74
N ILE A 60 -16.42 -8.37 20.98
CA ILE A 60 -16.17 -7.27 21.91
C ILE A 60 -16.88 -6.01 21.39
N LEU A 61 -16.68 -5.66 20.11
CA LEU A 61 -17.30 -4.47 19.50
C LEU A 61 -18.83 -4.48 19.58
N LEU A 62 -19.45 -5.65 19.40
CA LEU A 62 -20.90 -5.83 19.39
C LEU A 62 -21.48 -6.05 20.80
N SER A 63 -20.67 -6.00 21.85
CA SER A 63 -21.16 -6.13 23.22
C SER A 63 -22.12 -4.97 23.57
N PRO A 64 -23.17 -5.23 24.37
CA PRO A 64 -24.11 -4.18 24.79
C PRO A 64 -23.44 -3.04 25.55
N GLU A 65 -22.33 -3.32 26.24
CA GLU A 65 -21.55 -2.36 27.03
C GLU A 65 -20.88 -1.29 26.17
N LEU A 66 -20.49 -1.64 24.93
CA LEU A 66 -19.88 -0.70 23.99
C LEU A 66 -20.91 0.07 23.16
N SER A 67 -22.20 -0.27 23.26
CA SER A 67 -23.27 0.42 22.56
C SER A 67 -23.51 1.81 23.17
N GLY A 68 -22.86 2.82 22.59
CA GLY A 68 -22.95 4.21 23.01
C GLY A 68 -21.62 4.84 23.40
N SER A 69 -20.60 4.00 23.61
CA SER A 69 -19.23 4.39 23.88
C SER A 69 -18.62 5.15 22.70
N THR A 70 -17.67 6.02 23.01
CA THR A 70 -16.90 6.73 21.98
C THR A 70 -15.66 5.90 21.65
N LEU A 71 -15.44 5.67 20.37
CA LEU A 71 -14.29 4.94 19.83
C LEU A 71 -13.36 5.92 19.12
N LEU A 72 -12.07 5.62 19.12
CA LEU A 72 -11.05 6.30 18.33
C LEU A 72 -10.57 5.37 17.20
N LEU A 73 -10.42 5.92 16.01
CA LEU A 73 -9.85 5.23 14.85
C LEU A 73 -8.43 5.76 14.61
N LEU A 74 -7.43 4.91 14.85
CA LEU A 74 -6.01 5.27 14.80
C LEU A 74 -5.34 4.73 13.53
N LEU A 75 -4.53 5.58 12.88
CA LEU A 75 -3.62 5.18 11.81
C LEU A 75 -2.43 4.37 12.37
N PRO A 76 -1.68 3.61 11.53
CA PRO A 76 -0.60 2.71 12.00
C PRO A 76 0.56 3.37 12.76
N HIS A 77 0.63 4.69 12.78
CA HIS A 77 1.68 5.49 13.41
C HIS A 77 1.13 6.41 14.51
N GLU A 78 -0.18 6.37 14.75
CA GLU A 78 -0.84 7.14 15.79
C GLU A 78 -0.96 6.27 17.04
N THR A 79 -0.88 6.92 18.21
CA THR A 79 -1.07 6.28 19.51
C THR A 79 -2.27 6.92 20.19
N TRP A 80 -2.96 6.16 21.03
CA TRP A 80 -4.02 6.71 21.85
C TRP A 80 -3.49 7.85 22.73
N THR A 81 -4.26 8.92 22.81
CA THR A 81 -4.04 10.05 23.72
C THR A 81 -5.34 10.33 24.45
N ALA A 82 -5.26 10.49 25.77
CA ALA A 82 -6.42 10.89 26.56
C ALA A 82 -6.96 12.22 26.05
N ALA A 83 -8.29 12.35 25.95
CA ALA A 83 -8.89 13.61 25.57
C ALA A 83 -8.39 14.74 26.50
N PRO A 84 -8.05 15.92 25.94
CA PRO A 84 -7.69 17.06 26.77
C PRO A 84 -8.84 17.30 27.73
N LYS A 85 -8.57 17.24 29.05
CA LYS A 85 -9.54 17.63 30.08
C LYS A 85 -9.88 19.08 29.81
N MET A 86 -10.96 19.31 29.06
CA MET A 86 -11.54 20.63 28.89
C MET A 86 -11.71 21.17 30.31
N PRO A 87 -11.19 22.37 30.63
CA PRO A 87 -11.41 22.97 31.92
C PRO A 87 -12.92 23.03 32.10
N SER A 88 -13.43 22.18 32.99
CA SER A 88 -14.85 22.16 33.35
C SER A 88 -15.22 23.61 33.61
N PRO A 89 -16.26 24.16 32.98
CA PRO A 89 -16.70 25.51 33.28
C PRO A 89 -16.93 25.57 34.79
N GLN A 90 -16.01 26.23 35.50
CA GLN A 90 -16.12 26.42 36.93
C GLN A 90 -17.39 27.23 37.12
N ASN A 91 -18.38 26.60 37.76
CA ASN A 91 -19.60 27.25 38.21
C ASN A 91 -19.22 28.56 38.92
N CYS A 92 -19.46 29.69 38.25
CA CYS A 92 -19.45 31.00 38.87
C CYS A 92 -20.73 31.07 39.71
N SER A 93 -20.64 30.69 40.97
CA SER A 93 -21.70 30.80 41.96
C SER A 93 -22.00 32.28 42.25
N THR A 94 -22.83 32.90 41.43
CA THR A 94 -23.44 34.20 41.78
C THR A 94 -24.67 33.93 42.63
N SER A 95 -24.56 34.22 43.91
CA SER A 95 -25.68 34.31 44.85
C SER A 95 -26.68 35.37 44.37
N THR A 96 -27.87 34.94 43.96
CA THR A 96 -29.02 35.85 43.76
C THR A 96 -30.16 35.36 44.63
N GLN A 97 -30.44 36.16 45.66
CA GLN A 97 -31.58 36.01 46.56
C GLN A 97 -32.90 36.15 45.80
N SER A 98 -33.87 35.32 46.20
CA SER A 98 -35.28 35.43 45.84
C SER A 98 -35.89 36.76 46.31
N PRO A 99 -36.94 37.25 45.62
CA PRO A 99 -38.21 37.32 46.31
C PRO A 99 -39.40 36.77 45.51
N GLN A 100 -40.43 36.45 46.30
CA GLN A 100 -41.67 35.73 46.02
C GLN A 100 -42.70 36.48 45.15
N GLN A 101 -43.70 35.68 44.69
CA GLN A 101 -45.10 36.01 44.37
C GLN A 101 -45.34 36.70 43.00
N THR A 102 -46.34 36.38 42.17
CA THR A 102 -47.71 35.82 42.37
C THR A 102 -48.26 35.26 41.04
N LEU A 103 -49.18 34.28 41.12
CA LEU A 103 -50.16 33.85 40.08
C LEU A 103 -51.02 35.05 39.57
N PRO A 104 -51.74 35.03 38.40
CA PRO A 104 -52.71 33.97 38.06
C PRO A 104 -52.94 33.60 36.56
N GLU A 105 -53.46 32.38 36.35
CA GLU A 105 -54.66 32.01 35.57
C GLU A 105 -54.89 32.51 34.12
N SER A 106 -54.86 31.58 33.15
CA SER A 106 -56.03 31.15 32.32
C SER A 106 -55.62 30.55 30.94
N LEU A 107 -56.33 29.48 30.59
CA LEU A 107 -56.42 28.71 29.34
C LEU A 107 -56.86 29.58 28.12
N PRO A 108 -56.72 29.17 26.82
CA PRO A 108 -57.20 27.88 26.32
C PRO A 108 -56.46 27.20 25.15
N SER A 109 -56.84 25.93 25.00
CA SER A 109 -56.60 25.00 23.90
C SER A 109 -57.01 25.54 22.53
N THR A 110 -56.26 25.20 21.48
CA THR A 110 -56.84 25.13 20.12
C THR A 110 -56.19 24.01 19.32
N SER A 111 -57.01 23.02 19.04
CA SER A 111 -56.84 21.96 18.06
C SER A 111 -56.92 22.56 16.65
N THR A 112 -56.09 22.12 15.71
CA THR A 112 -56.46 22.20 14.30
C THR A 112 -55.82 21.05 13.52
N ALA A 113 -56.67 20.13 13.11
CA ALA A 113 -56.42 19.20 12.02
C ALA A 113 -56.61 19.96 10.70
N THR A 114 -55.72 19.74 9.73
CA THR A 114 -56.05 19.98 8.32
C THR A 114 -55.43 18.89 7.47
N ALA A 115 -56.33 18.19 6.79
CA ALA A 115 -56.09 17.19 5.77
C ALA A 115 -55.72 17.83 4.43
N GLY A 116 -55.06 17.03 3.58
CA GLY A 116 -55.25 17.05 2.14
C GLY A 116 -54.45 18.09 1.36
N GLN A 117 -53.41 17.62 0.66
CA GLN A 117 -53.27 17.99 -0.75
C GLN A 117 -52.39 16.98 -1.49
N GLU A 118 -53.06 16.09 -2.21
CA GLU A 118 -52.54 15.49 -3.43
C GLU A 118 -52.37 16.57 -4.52
N CYS A 119 -51.34 16.42 -5.34
CA CYS A 119 -51.25 16.70 -6.79
C CYS A 119 -49.78 16.93 -7.19
N PRO A 120 -49.41 16.90 -8.47
CA PRO A 120 -49.56 15.78 -9.39
C PRO A 120 -48.27 15.51 -10.19
N ASN A 121 -48.30 14.41 -10.93
CA ASN A 121 -47.36 14.05 -11.98
C ASN A 121 -46.99 15.22 -12.92
N THR A 122 -45.72 15.30 -13.30
CA THR A 122 -45.24 16.03 -14.49
C THR A 122 -43.98 15.33 -15.03
N PRO A 123 -43.60 15.50 -16.31
CA PRO A 123 -43.78 14.44 -17.28
C PRO A 123 -42.49 13.99 -17.97
N ARG A 124 -42.63 12.90 -18.73
CA ARG A 124 -41.73 12.40 -19.78
C ARG A 124 -41.01 13.52 -20.52
N THR A 125 -39.68 13.45 -20.50
CA THR A 125 -38.81 14.08 -21.50
C THR A 125 -38.75 13.20 -22.77
N PRO A 126 -38.73 13.82 -23.96
CA PRO A 126 -38.79 13.12 -25.24
C PRO A 126 -37.40 12.64 -25.71
N LYS A 127 -37.41 11.55 -26.47
CA LYS A 127 -36.33 11.11 -27.36
C LYS A 127 -36.29 12.02 -28.59
N THR A 128 -35.09 12.49 -28.95
CA THR A 128 -34.71 12.83 -30.33
C THR A 128 -33.16 12.82 -30.46
N PRO A 129 -32.56 12.89 -31.66
CA PRO A 129 -31.83 11.77 -32.24
C PRO A 129 -30.33 12.04 -32.43
N SER A 130 -29.68 11.02 -32.95
CA SER A 130 -28.38 10.94 -33.59
C SER A 130 -27.80 12.20 -34.28
N ASP A 131 -26.47 12.23 -34.21
CA ASP A 131 -25.50 12.68 -35.24
C ASP A 131 -24.99 14.12 -35.16
N THR A 132 -23.68 14.27 -34.90
CA THR A 132 -22.68 14.99 -35.73
C THR A 132 -21.38 15.32 -34.96
N GLY A 133 -20.25 14.86 -35.52
CA GLY A 133 -18.97 15.58 -35.63
C GLY A 133 -18.27 16.11 -34.37
N SER A 134 -17.21 15.42 -33.95
CA SER A 134 -16.18 15.96 -33.07
C SER A 134 -15.09 16.70 -33.88
N PRO A 135 -14.73 17.94 -33.54
CA PRO A 135 -13.42 18.49 -33.89
C PRO A 135 -12.69 18.92 -32.61
N SER A 136 -11.79 18.08 -32.11
CA SER A 136 -10.98 18.40 -30.91
C SER A 136 -9.48 18.20 -31.07
N ASP A 137 -8.94 18.33 -32.29
CA ASP A 137 -7.50 18.13 -32.56
C ASP A 137 -6.74 19.36 -33.08
N PHE A 138 -7.32 20.57 -33.08
CA PHE A 138 -6.66 21.73 -33.72
C PHE A 138 -5.90 22.70 -32.79
N LYS A 139 -5.70 22.39 -31.50
CA LYS A 139 -5.01 23.31 -30.55
C LYS A 139 -3.68 22.85 -29.98
N SER A 140 -3.24 21.61 -30.24
CA SER A 140 -1.99 21.08 -29.68
C SER A 140 -0.74 21.49 -30.48
N PHE A 141 -0.90 21.83 -31.76
CA PHE A 141 0.25 22.12 -32.62
C PHE A 141 0.78 23.56 -32.48
N GLU A 142 -0.10 24.56 -32.30
CA GLU A 142 0.31 25.96 -32.11
C GLU A 142 1.03 26.22 -30.77
N LEU A 143 0.66 25.51 -29.70
CA LEU A 143 1.27 25.68 -28.38
C LEU A 143 2.74 25.21 -28.36
N CYS A 144 3.04 24.11 -29.07
CA CYS A 144 4.40 23.59 -29.20
C CYS A 144 5.30 24.46 -30.07
N GLN A 145 4.72 25.18 -31.04
CA GLN A 145 5.47 26.09 -31.90
C GLN A 145 5.78 27.42 -31.17
N ALA A 146 4.86 27.91 -30.34
CA ALA A 146 5.08 29.07 -29.48
C ALA A 146 6.16 28.86 -28.41
N LEU A 147 6.23 27.65 -27.81
CA LEU A 147 7.25 27.31 -26.81
C LEU A 147 8.68 27.18 -27.38
N LYS A 148 8.82 26.87 -28.67
CA LYS A 148 10.13 26.81 -29.35
C LYS A 148 10.66 28.19 -29.76
N ALA A 149 9.79 29.20 -29.86
CA ALA A 149 10.15 30.56 -30.24
C ALA A 149 10.41 31.48 -29.04
N ALA A 150 10.17 31.01 -27.81
CA ALA A 150 10.42 31.81 -26.61
C ALA A 150 11.94 31.90 -26.33
N PRO A 151 12.53 33.10 -26.26
CA PRO A 151 13.93 33.25 -25.87
C PRO A 151 14.12 32.75 -24.44
N LEU A 152 15.09 31.85 -24.24
CA LEU A 152 15.43 31.33 -22.93
C LEU A 152 15.80 32.49 -21.99
N PRO A 153 15.37 32.47 -20.72
CA PRO A 153 15.78 33.48 -19.77
C PRO A 153 17.30 33.40 -19.59
N THR A 154 18.01 34.41 -20.10
CA THR A 154 19.43 34.62 -19.81
C THR A 154 19.55 35.04 -18.35
N PHE A 155 20.19 34.21 -17.55
CA PHE A 155 20.55 34.55 -16.18
C PHE A 155 21.52 35.73 -16.18
N SER A 156 21.49 36.54 -15.11
CA SER A 156 22.45 37.65 -15.01
C SER A 156 23.88 37.10 -14.91
N PRO A 157 24.90 37.80 -15.45
CA PRO A 157 26.30 37.39 -15.37
C PRO A 157 26.81 37.15 -13.93
N LEU A 158 26.09 37.66 -12.93
CA LEU A 158 26.39 37.50 -11.51
C LEU A 158 26.01 36.09 -11.01
N VAL A 159 24.92 35.50 -11.53
CA VAL A 159 24.48 34.14 -11.21
C VAL A 159 25.35 33.09 -11.89
N GLU A 160 25.79 33.35 -13.13
CA GLU A 160 26.72 32.46 -13.84
C GLU A 160 28.11 32.42 -13.18
N ARG A 161 28.57 33.53 -12.58
CA ARG A 161 29.82 33.56 -11.81
C ARG A 161 29.73 32.78 -10.50
N GLU A 162 28.61 32.80 -9.79
CA GLU A 162 28.47 32.00 -8.56
C GLU A 162 28.33 30.51 -8.85
N LEU A 163 27.64 30.11 -9.93
CA LEU A 163 27.49 28.71 -10.31
C LEU A 163 28.79 28.08 -10.83
N THR A 164 29.72 28.88 -11.36
CA THR A 164 31.01 28.40 -11.87
C THR A 164 32.15 28.50 -10.85
N ALA A 165 31.99 29.23 -9.75
CA ALA A 165 33.00 29.40 -8.70
C ALA A 165 33.02 28.26 -7.66
N VAL A 166 32.04 27.35 -7.66
CA VAL A 166 32.04 26.18 -6.77
C VAL A 166 32.96 25.11 -7.35
N LYS A 167 34.24 25.19 -7.00
CA LYS A 167 35.22 24.11 -7.24
C LYS A 167 34.70 22.87 -6.51
N PRO A 168 34.38 21.75 -7.20
CA PRO A 168 33.92 20.55 -6.54
C PRO A 168 35.07 19.99 -5.70
N GLU A 169 35.02 20.23 -4.39
CA GLU A 169 35.78 19.47 -3.41
C GLU A 169 35.47 18.00 -3.64
N PRO A 170 36.46 17.14 -3.92
CA PRO A 170 36.22 15.72 -4.08
C PRO A 170 35.76 15.19 -2.73
N LEU A 171 34.43 15.05 -2.57
CA LEU A 171 33.84 14.31 -1.47
C LEU A 171 34.48 12.93 -1.49
N LYS A 172 35.44 12.72 -0.59
CA LYS A 172 36.06 11.43 -0.31
C LYS A 172 34.93 10.51 0.16
N SER A 173 34.33 9.83 -0.81
CA SER A 173 33.29 8.84 -0.61
C SER A 173 33.83 7.78 0.36
N ALA A 174 33.43 7.91 1.63
CA ALA A 174 33.67 6.91 2.66
C ALA A 174 32.97 5.57 2.35
N PHE A 175 32.32 5.45 1.18
CA PHE A 175 31.46 4.34 0.82
C PHE A 175 32.12 3.23 -0.03
N ASN A 176 33.33 3.40 -0.57
CA ASN A 176 33.80 2.50 -1.64
C ASN A 176 34.91 1.47 -1.32
N LYS A 177 35.25 1.27 -0.04
CA LYS A 177 36.01 0.07 0.38
C LYS A 177 35.38 -0.60 1.60
N SER A 178 34.92 0.19 2.57
CA SER A 178 34.32 -0.29 3.81
C SER A 178 33.10 -1.18 3.62
N LEU A 179 32.16 -0.83 2.72
CA LEU A 179 30.92 -1.59 2.56
C LEU A 179 31.15 -2.95 1.87
N SER A 180 31.87 -2.97 0.75
CA SER A 180 32.18 -4.21 0.03
C SER A 180 33.01 -5.15 0.91
N GLN A 181 33.93 -4.60 1.72
CA GLN A 181 34.73 -5.34 2.68
C GLN A 181 33.89 -5.82 3.86
N LYS A 182 32.94 -5.02 4.37
CA LYS A 182 31.94 -5.46 5.37
C LYS A 182 31.04 -6.57 4.84
N ILE A 183 30.52 -6.47 3.62
CA ILE A 183 29.71 -7.53 2.98
C ILE A 183 30.55 -8.81 2.84
N ARG A 184 31.83 -8.69 2.45
CA ARG A 184 32.76 -9.82 2.37
C ARG A 184 33.03 -10.44 3.74
N HIS A 185 33.25 -9.62 4.78
CA HIS A 185 33.45 -10.06 6.15
C HIS A 185 32.20 -10.75 6.70
N ILE A 186 31.01 -10.21 6.47
CA ILE A 186 29.73 -10.83 6.85
C ILE A 186 29.59 -12.20 6.18
N ARG A 187 29.85 -12.29 4.87
CA ARG A 187 29.84 -13.58 4.14
C ARG A 187 30.86 -14.57 4.69
N CYS A 188 32.07 -14.11 5.03
CA CYS A 188 33.11 -14.97 5.60
C CYS A 188 32.77 -15.43 7.03
N ALA A 189 32.24 -14.54 7.87
CA ALA A 189 31.83 -14.84 9.24
C ALA A 189 30.66 -15.84 9.27
N LEU A 190 29.67 -15.67 8.38
CA LEU A 190 28.57 -16.62 8.23
C LEU A 190 29.07 -17.98 7.74
N LYS A 191 30.03 -18.01 6.81
CA LYS A 191 30.66 -19.26 6.34
C LYS A 191 31.41 -19.98 7.46
N LYS A 192 32.14 -19.24 8.32
CA LYS A 192 32.83 -19.80 9.48
C LYS A 192 31.86 -20.33 10.54
N LYS A 193 30.76 -19.62 10.83
CA LYS A 193 29.72 -20.08 11.77
C LYS A 193 28.94 -21.31 11.27
N SER A 194 28.80 -21.48 9.95
CA SER A 194 28.09 -22.63 9.37
C SER A 194 28.97 -23.88 9.18
N GLN A 195 30.27 -23.80 9.51
CA GLN A 195 31.17 -24.94 9.39
C GLN A 195 31.22 -25.64 10.77
N PRO A 196 30.58 -26.80 10.94
CA PRO A 196 30.71 -27.57 12.17
C PRO A 196 32.19 -27.92 12.37
N GLN A 197 32.70 -27.72 13.59
CA GLN A 197 34.01 -28.22 14.00
C GLN A 197 33.95 -29.75 14.09
N THR A 198 33.95 -30.42 12.94
CA THR A 198 34.16 -31.87 12.86
C THR A 198 35.66 -32.10 12.79
N GLY A 199 36.21 -32.61 13.90
CA GLY A 199 37.56 -33.14 13.94
C GLY A 199 37.74 -34.28 12.94
N SER A 200 38.85 -34.19 12.20
CA SER A 200 39.69 -35.32 11.77
C SER A 200 39.00 -36.66 11.51
N SER A 201 38.48 -36.84 10.30
CA SER A 201 38.63 -38.12 9.58
C SER A 201 38.48 -37.84 8.09
N SER A 202 39.46 -38.29 7.33
CA SER A 202 39.57 -38.16 5.89
C SER A 202 38.45 -38.90 5.18
N GLU A 203 37.58 -38.19 4.47
CA GLU A 203 36.87 -38.72 3.31
C GLU A 203 36.36 -37.57 2.44
N THR A 204 36.46 -37.77 1.13
CA THR A 204 36.28 -36.81 0.03
C THR A 204 35.02 -35.93 0.12
N PRO A 205 35.09 -34.64 -0.26
CA PRO A 205 33.98 -33.71 -0.06
C PRO A 205 32.89 -33.90 -1.13
N PRO A 206 31.62 -34.18 -0.76
CA PRO A 206 30.53 -34.08 -1.69
C PRO A 206 30.23 -32.59 -1.95
N THR A 207 30.27 -32.18 -3.22
CA THR A 207 29.77 -30.88 -3.71
C THR A 207 28.27 -30.78 -3.47
N LYS A 208 27.86 -30.50 -2.23
CA LYS A 208 26.46 -30.18 -1.90
C LYS A 208 26.15 -28.78 -2.42
N LYS A 209 25.62 -28.72 -3.64
CA LYS A 209 24.88 -27.54 -4.14
C LYS A 209 23.89 -27.16 -3.04
N ARG A 210 23.99 -25.92 -2.58
CA ARG A 210 23.10 -25.34 -1.57
C ARG A 210 21.73 -25.18 -2.22
N CYS A 211 20.99 -26.27 -2.30
CA CYS A 211 19.60 -26.27 -2.73
C CYS A 211 18.85 -25.42 -1.71
N PHE A 212 18.17 -24.37 -2.17
CA PHE A 212 17.21 -23.66 -1.34
C PHE A 212 16.31 -24.72 -0.72
N ARG A 213 16.30 -24.85 0.62
CA ARG A 213 15.33 -25.73 1.27
C ARG A 213 13.95 -25.22 0.87
N PRO A 214 13.08 -26.09 0.31
CA PRO A 214 11.68 -25.75 0.11
C PRO A 214 11.16 -25.18 1.42
N LEU A 215 10.56 -24.00 1.36
CA LEU A 215 9.95 -23.36 2.51
C LEU A 215 8.88 -24.31 3.08
N ASP A 216 8.95 -24.58 4.38
CA ASP A 216 7.96 -25.41 5.08
C ASP A 216 6.60 -24.68 5.09
N PHE A 217 5.76 -24.95 4.08
CA PHE A 217 4.40 -24.41 3.93
C PHE A 217 3.33 -25.22 4.67
N ALA A 218 3.74 -26.05 5.63
CA ALA A 218 3.02 -27.25 6.05
C ALA A 218 1.72 -27.05 6.87
N ASN A 219 1.20 -25.84 7.07
CA ASN A 219 0.06 -25.62 7.98
C ASN A 219 -1.29 -25.27 7.32
N GLN A 220 -1.39 -25.33 5.99
CA GLN A 220 -2.69 -25.36 5.32
C GLN A 220 -2.73 -26.63 4.49
N GLN A 221 -3.52 -27.62 4.93
CA GLN A 221 -3.83 -28.75 4.06
C GLN A 221 -4.57 -28.17 2.85
N PRO A 222 -3.98 -28.25 1.64
CA PRO A 222 -4.69 -27.85 0.44
C PRO A 222 -5.91 -28.76 0.32
N GLU A 223 -7.09 -28.19 0.04
CA GLU A 223 -8.17 -29.02 -0.52
C GLU A 223 -7.61 -29.71 -1.76
N GLU A 224 -7.75 -31.03 -1.82
CA GLU A 224 -7.34 -31.81 -2.99
C GLU A 224 -8.26 -31.44 -4.16
N VAL A 225 -7.80 -30.51 -4.98
CA VAL A 225 -8.44 -30.16 -6.25
C VAL A 225 -8.08 -31.25 -7.26
N SER A 226 -9.08 -31.80 -7.94
CA SER A 226 -8.86 -32.82 -8.98
C SER A 226 -8.00 -32.27 -10.12
N ALA A 227 -7.26 -33.15 -10.81
CA ALA A 227 -6.44 -32.72 -11.96
C ALA A 227 -7.31 -32.11 -13.07
N GLU A 228 -8.53 -32.61 -13.23
CA GLU A 228 -9.53 -32.10 -14.16
C GLU A 228 -9.96 -30.67 -13.79
N ASP A 229 -10.15 -30.38 -12.50
CA ASP A 229 -10.48 -29.03 -12.01
C ASP A 229 -9.34 -28.05 -12.22
N VAL A 230 -8.09 -28.49 -12.00
CA VAL A 230 -6.92 -27.67 -12.27
C VAL A 230 -6.88 -27.25 -13.74
N GLU A 231 -7.09 -28.19 -14.66
CA GLU A 231 -7.07 -27.90 -16.09
C GLU A 231 -8.23 -26.96 -16.49
N ARG A 232 -9.44 -27.17 -15.92
CA ARG A 232 -10.57 -26.24 -16.11
C ARG A 232 -10.23 -24.82 -15.66
N HIS A 233 -9.64 -24.67 -14.48
CA HIS A 233 -9.23 -23.35 -13.96
C HIS A 233 -8.11 -22.72 -14.81
N VAL A 234 -7.17 -23.51 -15.34
CA VAL A 234 -6.12 -22.99 -16.24
C VAL A 234 -6.74 -22.42 -17.53
N VAL A 235 -7.68 -23.15 -18.14
CA VAL A 235 -8.41 -22.68 -19.33
C VAL A 235 -9.21 -21.41 -19.02
N GLU A 236 -9.91 -21.37 -17.89
CA GLU A 236 -10.67 -20.20 -17.46
C GLU A 236 -9.77 -18.99 -17.21
N LEU A 237 -8.59 -19.22 -16.62
CA LEU A 237 -7.60 -18.18 -16.38
C LEU A 237 -7.07 -17.62 -17.71
N GLY A 238 -6.84 -18.47 -18.72
CA GLY A 238 -6.53 -18.04 -20.08
C GLY A 238 -7.59 -17.11 -20.67
N LYS A 239 -8.87 -17.51 -20.59
CA LYS A 239 -10.01 -16.69 -21.05
C LYS A 239 -10.09 -15.34 -20.34
N GLU A 240 -9.88 -15.31 -19.02
CA GLU A 240 -9.86 -14.05 -18.25
C GLU A 240 -8.68 -13.15 -18.66
N CYS A 241 -7.53 -13.72 -19.02
CA CYS A 241 -6.37 -12.95 -19.48
C CYS A 241 -6.58 -12.33 -20.87
N GLU A 242 -7.34 -13.00 -21.74
CA GLU A 242 -7.64 -12.53 -23.10
C GLU A 242 -8.66 -11.38 -23.13
N LYS A 243 -9.48 -11.23 -22.07
CA LYS A 243 -10.38 -10.08 -21.96
C LYS A 243 -9.58 -8.78 -21.98
N GLN A 244 -10.13 -7.74 -22.63
CA GLN A 244 -9.57 -6.40 -22.57
C GLN A 244 -9.32 -5.98 -21.11
N LYS A 245 -8.26 -5.19 -20.86
CA LYS A 245 -7.84 -4.79 -19.50
C LYS A 245 -8.97 -4.24 -18.62
N SER A 246 -9.99 -3.60 -19.21
CA SER A 246 -11.17 -3.07 -18.52
C SER A 246 -12.20 -4.14 -18.11
N GLY A 247 -12.22 -5.29 -18.80
CA GLY A 247 -13.14 -6.40 -18.55
C GLY A 247 -12.55 -7.53 -17.70
N GLN A 248 -11.27 -7.45 -17.33
CA GLN A 248 -10.63 -8.43 -16.46
C GLN A 248 -11.14 -8.27 -15.03
N SER A 249 -11.54 -9.37 -14.39
CA SER A 249 -11.88 -9.38 -12.98
C SER A 249 -10.65 -9.76 -12.13
N PRO A 250 -9.99 -8.81 -11.43
CA PRO A 250 -8.77 -9.10 -10.70
C PRO A 250 -8.98 -10.04 -9.52
N SER A 251 -10.18 -10.01 -8.92
CA SER A 251 -10.57 -10.93 -7.85
C SER A 251 -10.73 -12.35 -8.39
N HIS A 252 -11.33 -12.51 -9.56
CA HIS A 252 -11.51 -13.81 -10.20
C HIS A 252 -10.16 -14.44 -10.56
N ILE A 253 -9.28 -13.69 -11.23
CA ILE A 253 -7.93 -14.18 -11.57
C ILE A 253 -7.15 -14.60 -10.32
N LYS A 254 -7.26 -13.83 -9.22
CA LYS A 254 -6.63 -14.20 -7.94
C LYS A 254 -7.21 -15.48 -7.34
N ALA A 255 -8.52 -15.72 -7.46
CA ALA A 255 -9.15 -16.95 -7.00
C ALA A 255 -8.67 -18.16 -7.81
N LEU A 256 -8.66 -18.05 -9.14
CA LEU A 256 -8.13 -19.07 -10.05
C LEU A 256 -6.65 -19.35 -9.81
N LEU A 257 -5.84 -18.31 -9.53
CA LEU A 257 -4.45 -18.50 -9.13
C LEU A 257 -4.35 -19.29 -7.82
N LYS A 258 -5.16 -18.99 -6.81
CA LYS A 258 -5.13 -19.77 -5.56
C LYS A 258 -5.47 -21.24 -5.80
N SER A 259 -6.51 -21.54 -6.59
CA SER A 259 -6.94 -22.93 -6.85
C SER A 259 -5.92 -23.72 -7.66
N THR A 260 -5.14 -23.06 -8.52
CA THR A 260 -4.12 -23.69 -9.37
C THR A 260 -2.70 -23.60 -8.81
N ARG A 261 -2.54 -23.23 -7.53
CA ARG A 261 -1.23 -23.03 -6.90
C ARG A 261 -0.36 -24.28 -6.91
N GLN A 262 -0.93 -25.44 -6.60
CA GLN A 262 -0.17 -26.68 -6.45
C GLN A 262 0.49 -27.10 -7.77
N ASP A 263 -0.23 -26.98 -8.90
CA ASP A 263 0.32 -27.25 -10.23
C ASP A 263 1.53 -26.36 -10.55
N ARG A 264 1.44 -25.05 -10.25
CA ARG A 264 2.59 -24.14 -10.45
C ARG A 264 3.78 -24.47 -9.56
N VAL A 265 3.55 -24.80 -8.29
CA VAL A 265 4.61 -25.22 -7.37
C VAL A 265 5.29 -26.49 -7.90
N GLU A 266 4.51 -27.44 -8.40
CA GLU A 266 5.02 -28.66 -9.00
C GLU A 266 5.80 -28.40 -10.30
N MET A 267 5.32 -27.51 -11.18
CA MET A 267 6.04 -27.06 -12.37
C MET A 267 7.40 -26.42 -12.01
N LEU A 268 7.42 -25.57 -10.97
CA LEU A 268 8.66 -24.96 -10.48
C LEU A 268 9.64 -26.00 -9.91
N ALA A 269 9.13 -27.02 -9.23
CA ALA A 269 9.94 -28.10 -8.67
C ALA A 269 10.49 -29.05 -9.75
N LYS A 270 9.67 -29.35 -10.77
CA LYS A 270 9.99 -30.29 -11.86
C LYS A 270 10.82 -29.67 -12.99
N SER A 271 10.99 -28.35 -13.04
CA SER A 271 11.73 -27.68 -14.11
C SER A 271 13.18 -27.40 -13.68
N PRO A 272 14.14 -28.33 -13.94
CA PRO A 272 15.54 -28.17 -13.53
C PRO A 272 16.26 -27.00 -14.22
N GLU A 273 15.72 -26.53 -15.36
CA GLU A 273 16.25 -25.39 -16.12
C GLU A 273 15.55 -24.07 -15.79
N GLY A 274 14.62 -24.04 -14.82
CA GLY A 274 14.11 -22.79 -14.25
C GLY A 274 13.38 -21.88 -15.23
N GLY A 275 12.81 -22.44 -16.30
CA GLY A 275 12.14 -21.67 -17.33
C GLY A 275 10.84 -21.05 -16.84
N ILE A 276 10.91 -19.86 -16.24
CA ILE A 276 9.74 -18.98 -16.00
C ILE A 276 8.88 -18.90 -17.26
N SER A 277 9.50 -18.98 -18.44
CA SER A 277 8.83 -19.06 -19.75
C SER A 277 7.77 -20.17 -19.87
N ALA A 278 8.03 -21.37 -19.36
CA ALA A 278 7.05 -22.47 -19.42
C ALA A 278 5.81 -22.16 -18.55
N ILE A 279 6.06 -21.57 -17.38
CA ILE A 279 4.99 -21.16 -16.46
C ILE A 279 4.21 -20.00 -17.04
N THR A 280 4.86 -18.96 -17.59
CA THR A 280 4.15 -17.82 -18.19
C THR A 280 3.41 -18.21 -19.48
N LYS A 281 3.85 -19.28 -20.17
CA LYS A 281 3.11 -19.84 -21.30
C LYS A 281 1.83 -20.54 -20.87
N LYS A 282 1.86 -21.33 -19.79
CA LYS A 282 0.67 -22.00 -19.23
C LYS A 282 -0.24 -21.02 -18.47
N TYR A 283 0.33 -19.99 -17.85
CA TYR A 283 -0.35 -18.98 -17.05
C TYR A 283 -0.06 -17.56 -17.58
N PRO A 284 -0.74 -17.10 -18.65
CA PRO A 284 -0.49 -15.80 -19.27
C PRO A 284 -0.61 -14.61 -18.32
N CYS A 285 -1.45 -14.70 -17.26
CA CYS A 285 -1.57 -13.64 -16.26
C CYS A 285 -0.22 -13.30 -15.59
N LEU A 286 0.71 -14.23 -15.51
CA LEU A 286 2.01 -14.03 -14.86
C LEU A 286 2.98 -13.18 -15.69
N THR A 287 2.56 -12.75 -16.88
CA THR A 287 3.24 -11.66 -17.61
C THR A 287 2.98 -10.28 -16.99
N ASP A 288 1.91 -10.13 -16.21
CA ASP A 288 1.62 -8.92 -15.45
C ASP A 288 2.20 -9.04 -14.03
N GLY A 289 3.07 -8.09 -13.69
CA GLY A 289 3.78 -8.05 -12.42
C GLY A 289 2.85 -8.04 -11.19
N ARG A 290 1.60 -7.58 -11.32
CA ARG A 290 0.61 -7.60 -10.22
C ARG A 290 0.30 -9.02 -9.77
N TYR A 291 0.20 -9.96 -10.71
CA TYR A 291 -0.08 -11.37 -10.39
C TYR A 291 1.17 -12.12 -9.97
N VAL A 292 2.34 -11.73 -10.46
CA VAL A 292 3.64 -12.23 -9.96
C VAL A 292 3.83 -11.87 -8.48
N LEU A 293 3.55 -10.62 -8.11
CA LEU A 293 3.62 -10.18 -6.71
C LEU A 293 2.58 -10.90 -5.83
N PHE A 294 1.38 -11.12 -6.35
CA PHE A 294 0.36 -11.91 -5.67
C PHE A 294 0.81 -13.36 -5.43
N GLU A 295 1.39 -14.01 -6.44
CA GLU A 295 1.92 -15.36 -6.33
C GLU A 295 3.06 -15.43 -5.31
N PHE A 296 3.98 -14.46 -5.36
CA PHE A 296 5.03 -14.33 -4.36
C PHE A 296 4.47 -14.17 -2.95
N ALA A 297 3.35 -13.46 -2.79
CA ALA A 297 2.68 -13.33 -1.50
C ALA A 297 2.05 -14.63 -1.01
N LEU A 298 1.45 -15.44 -1.90
CA LEU A 298 1.00 -16.79 -1.56
C LEU A 298 2.18 -17.68 -1.14
N MET A 299 3.32 -17.56 -1.83
CA MET A 299 4.54 -18.31 -1.53
C MET A 299 5.31 -17.80 -0.31
N MET A 300 5.12 -16.58 0.17
CA MET A 300 5.88 -16.09 1.33
C MET A 300 5.00 -16.04 2.59
N GLY A 301 3.69 -16.00 2.42
CA GLY A 301 2.74 -15.66 3.46
C GLY A 301 2.66 -14.16 3.67
N ASN A 302 1.46 -13.68 3.98
CA ASN A 302 1.15 -12.25 4.11
C ASN A 302 2.02 -11.53 5.16
N GLU A 303 2.37 -12.20 6.25
CA GLU A 303 3.21 -11.62 7.30
C GLU A 303 4.64 -11.35 6.81
N ARG A 304 5.23 -12.30 6.06
CA ARG A 304 6.58 -12.13 5.52
C ARG A 304 6.62 -11.09 4.42
N VAL A 305 5.61 -11.06 3.56
CA VAL A 305 5.49 -9.99 2.55
C VAL A 305 5.38 -8.63 3.21
N ARG A 306 4.56 -8.47 4.26
CA ARG A 306 4.51 -7.22 5.04
C ARG A 306 5.88 -6.85 5.59
N LYS A 307 6.60 -7.80 6.23
CA LYS A 307 7.96 -7.58 6.73
C LYS A 307 8.93 -7.16 5.62
N VAL A 308 8.86 -7.79 4.45
CA VAL A 308 9.70 -7.43 3.29
C VAL A 308 9.33 -6.04 2.77
N ALA A 309 8.05 -5.72 2.63
CA ALA A 309 7.58 -4.41 2.19
C ALA A 309 8.05 -3.30 3.13
N THR A 310 7.94 -3.48 4.45
CA THR A 310 8.49 -2.54 5.45
C THR A 310 9.99 -2.34 5.26
N LYS A 311 10.76 -3.44 5.12
CA LYS A 311 12.22 -3.35 4.93
C LYS A 311 12.60 -2.67 3.62
N VAL A 312 11.91 -2.98 2.53
CA VAL A 312 12.12 -2.32 1.23
C VAL A 312 11.82 -0.84 1.37
N ARG A 313 10.73 -0.45 2.03
CA ARG A 313 10.41 0.96 2.28
C ARG A 313 11.48 1.67 3.10
N THR A 314 11.98 1.05 4.18
CA THR A 314 13.10 1.59 4.98
C THR A 314 14.37 1.74 4.13
N LEU A 315 14.67 0.76 3.27
CA LEU A 315 15.80 0.83 2.36
C LEU A 315 15.66 1.97 1.36
N LEU A 316 14.48 2.12 0.73
CA LEU A 316 14.22 3.20 -0.24
C LEU A 316 14.44 4.57 0.42
N LEU A 317 13.87 4.80 1.61
CA LEU A 317 14.06 6.05 2.36
C LEU A 317 15.54 6.31 2.69
N ALA A 318 16.28 5.28 3.08
CA ALA A 318 17.70 5.41 3.37
C ALA A 318 18.52 5.75 2.10
N VAL A 319 18.18 5.15 0.96
CA VAL A 319 18.85 5.44 -0.32
C VAL A 319 18.54 6.85 -0.80
N GLU A 320 17.30 7.31 -0.67
CA GLU A 320 16.92 8.68 -1.01
C GLU A 320 17.68 9.71 -0.18
N ALA A 321 17.76 9.49 1.13
CA ALA A 321 18.53 10.35 2.04
C ALA A 321 20.02 10.39 1.64
N LEU A 322 20.61 9.24 1.26
CA LEU A 322 21.98 9.17 0.78
C LEU A 322 22.18 9.82 -0.60
N GLY A 323 21.15 9.80 -1.44
CA GLY A 323 21.17 10.39 -2.77
C GLY A 323 20.85 11.87 -2.81
N GLY A 324 20.45 12.47 -1.68
CA GLY A 324 19.91 13.84 -1.66
C GLY A 324 18.61 13.96 -2.47
N MET A 325 17.89 12.85 -2.67
CA MET A 325 16.61 12.85 -3.38
C MET A 325 15.55 13.40 -2.45
N THR A 326 14.71 14.30 -2.95
CA THR A 326 13.51 14.69 -2.23
C THR A 326 12.58 13.48 -2.18
N PRO A 327 12.03 13.11 -1.01
CA PRO A 327 11.09 12.01 -0.92
C PRO A 327 9.89 12.35 -1.79
N THR A 328 9.82 11.69 -2.95
CA THR A 328 8.67 11.79 -3.86
C THR A 328 7.44 11.22 -3.15
N SER A 329 6.25 11.56 -3.62
CA SER A 329 5.00 11.00 -3.09
C SER A 329 5.16 9.48 -2.89
N GLN A 330 4.75 8.97 -1.74
CA GLN A 330 4.94 7.55 -1.38
C GLN A 330 4.39 6.57 -2.43
N ASN A 331 3.46 7.05 -3.26
CA ASN A 331 2.77 6.27 -4.29
C ASN A 331 3.30 6.52 -5.70
N ASP A 332 4.38 7.28 -5.88
CA ASP A 332 4.96 7.50 -7.20
C ASP A 332 5.73 6.25 -7.66
N PRO A 333 5.30 5.56 -8.73
CA PRO A 333 6.03 4.41 -9.26
C PRO A 333 7.43 4.77 -9.78
N MET A 334 7.65 6.03 -10.19
CA MET A 334 8.96 6.50 -10.68
C MET A 334 9.99 6.63 -9.56
N ARG A 335 9.54 6.79 -8.31
CA ARG A 335 10.40 6.85 -7.12
C ARG A 335 11.32 5.63 -7.04
N MET A 336 10.78 4.44 -7.28
CA MET A 336 11.56 3.21 -7.19
C MET A 336 12.60 3.10 -8.32
N LEU A 337 12.29 3.60 -9.51
CA LEU A 337 13.24 3.63 -10.62
C LEU A 337 14.43 4.55 -10.32
N ALA A 338 14.19 5.76 -9.81
CA ALA A 338 15.26 6.68 -9.43
C ALA A 338 16.18 6.06 -8.36
N VAL A 339 15.59 5.39 -7.36
CA VAL A 339 16.36 4.68 -6.33
C VAL A 339 17.17 3.53 -6.92
N ILE A 340 16.59 2.72 -7.82
CA ILE A 340 17.30 1.63 -8.50
C ILE A 340 18.46 2.19 -9.32
N GLU A 341 18.25 3.23 -10.12
CA GLU A 341 19.29 3.87 -10.93
C GLU A 341 20.43 4.42 -10.08
N PHE A 342 20.11 5.05 -8.94
CA PHE A 342 21.12 5.50 -7.99
C PHE A 342 21.90 4.34 -7.39
N MET A 343 21.22 3.28 -6.94
CA MET A 343 21.86 2.07 -6.43
C MET A 343 22.76 1.44 -7.48
N GLU A 344 22.30 1.30 -8.73
CA GLU A 344 23.11 0.83 -9.85
C GLU A 344 24.31 1.75 -10.08
N GLY A 345 24.12 3.06 -10.12
CA GLY A 345 25.19 4.05 -10.29
C GLY A 345 26.27 3.96 -9.22
N LYS A 346 25.89 3.74 -7.96
CA LYS A 346 26.83 3.60 -6.83
C LYS A 346 27.45 2.20 -6.73
N THR A 347 26.75 1.16 -7.19
CA THR A 347 27.22 -0.23 -7.15
C THR A 347 27.90 -0.69 -8.43
N LYS A 348 27.93 0.14 -9.49
CA LYS A 348 28.84 0.00 -10.62
C LYS A 348 30.25 -0.11 -10.07
N PHE A 349 30.70 -1.36 -9.88
CA PHE A 349 32.08 -1.66 -9.56
C PHE A 349 32.90 -0.99 -10.64
N HIS A 350 33.81 -0.10 -10.24
CA HIS A 350 34.82 0.39 -11.17
C HIS A 350 35.42 -0.86 -11.79
N GLN A 351 35.35 -0.94 -13.13
CA GLN A 351 36.01 -1.97 -13.92
C GLN A 351 37.52 -1.78 -13.71
N GLY A 352 38.03 -2.17 -12.54
CA GLY A 352 39.45 -2.38 -12.38
C GLY A 352 39.79 -3.50 -13.35
N GLY A 353 40.78 -3.26 -14.23
CA GLY A 353 41.17 -4.12 -15.35
C GLY A 353 41.66 -5.53 -15.00
N GLY A 354 41.24 -6.09 -13.87
CA GLY A 354 41.56 -7.43 -13.42
C GLY A 354 40.32 -8.32 -13.39
N ARG A 355 40.22 -9.17 -14.42
CA ARG A 355 39.34 -10.34 -14.57
C ARG A 355 37.94 -10.05 -15.12
N HIS A 356 37.66 -10.73 -16.23
CA HIS A 356 36.35 -10.90 -16.85
C HIS A 356 35.33 -11.46 -15.85
N ILE A 357 34.75 -10.60 -15.01
CA ILE A 357 33.49 -10.92 -14.35
C ILE A 357 32.43 -10.79 -15.44
N LYS A 358 31.81 -11.92 -15.80
CA LYS A 358 30.68 -11.96 -16.74
C LYS A 358 29.72 -10.83 -16.36
N GLN A 359 29.52 -9.90 -17.29
CA GLN A 359 28.61 -8.77 -17.12
C GLN A 359 27.27 -9.32 -16.59
N THR A 360 26.89 -8.95 -15.38
CA THR A 360 25.47 -8.91 -15.04
C THR A 360 24.91 -7.76 -15.84
N SER A 361 24.27 -8.07 -16.97
CA SER A 361 23.52 -7.13 -17.78
C SER A 361 22.65 -6.28 -16.84
N SER A 362 22.77 -4.95 -16.93
CA SER A 362 21.89 -4.04 -16.18
C SER A 362 20.45 -4.45 -16.45
N ILE A 363 19.66 -4.59 -15.39
CA ILE A 363 18.26 -5.02 -15.44
C ILE A 363 17.43 -4.04 -16.30
N LEU A 364 17.91 -2.81 -16.46
CA LEU A 364 17.28 -1.73 -17.21
C LEU A 364 17.61 -1.73 -18.72
N LYS A 365 18.54 -2.57 -19.20
CA LYS A 365 18.83 -2.69 -20.65
C LYS A 365 17.79 -3.50 -21.43
N LEU A 366 16.65 -3.84 -20.84
CA LEU A 366 15.59 -4.65 -21.45
C LEU A 366 14.56 -3.85 -22.28
N LYS A 367 14.89 -2.64 -22.70
CA LYS A 367 14.09 -1.88 -23.68
C LYS A 367 14.99 -1.16 -24.67
N GLU A 368 15.30 -1.86 -25.75
CA GLU A 368 15.08 -1.34 -27.11
C GLU A 368 14.11 -2.28 -27.81
#